data_AF-M4BNQ7-F1
#
_entry.id   AF-M4BNQ7-F1
#
_cell.length_a   1.000
_cell.length_b   1.000
_cell.length_c   1.000
_cell.angle_alpha   90.00
_cell.angle_beta   90.00
_cell.angle_gamma   90.00
#
_symmetry.space_group_name_H-M   'P 1'
#
loop_
_entity.id
_entity.type
_entity.pdbx_description
1 polymer ?
#
loop_
_entity_poly.entity_id
_entity_poly.type
_entity_poly.pdbx_seq_one_letter_code
_entity_poly.pdbx_strand_id
1 'polypeptide(L)'
;MLLPALLAPPTTASIGHILHFSDVHLNISKSESSSSEDVPIRYFADAPLTLLESALRYAKEHVVANPKLFLYTGDHAVHGSLTDEFIAKVVETNVHTMESYYPSKRGMMDVTAIIGNADGNPDYHMEVTNPKTETNPSIELISSAWEDSLSAGHMNVLNRRGYLSYALNDRLHVITLNTVPYSFAWLDKTLAELQDAGKVAYIAGHIAPIVDSYGGDPQWHTKYIVKYKSIVGKYANVIKAQFFGHVHSLEFRVPVVSLDGADAESDTFQLLPMFMSGSISPLFGNNPSFMVWEYDTDTHEVRDYAVYASDIRNSKPRLEWKLLFKASDAYGLNSLSLTELSAFVRRAEQNVSLVEDYYWNMKARSPNAGACKDTVCHAKTLCSLKWWTTKGEYLACLDTIRLTMASHVVDYDNTKMSGSAAVIAEAPLNDSRMNGVLMTIGATALATAVAVVCVALTVYALRRSGILKYSTTYESVTTS
;
A
#
# COMPACT_ATOMS: atom_id res chain seq x y z
N MET A 1 8.33 1.12 -60.73
CA MET A 1 8.92 1.92 -59.63
C MET A 1 7.94 1.92 -58.48
N LEU A 2 8.16 1.06 -57.48
CA LEU A 2 7.42 1.10 -56.21
C LEU A 2 8.13 2.12 -55.31
N LEU A 3 7.42 3.16 -54.90
CA LEU A 3 7.90 4.05 -53.84
C LEU A 3 7.88 3.28 -52.51
N PRO A 4 8.94 3.34 -51.68
CA PRO A 4 8.87 2.84 -50.33
C PRO A 4 7.98 3.78 -49.50
N ALA A 5 6.97 3.23 -48.84
CA ALA A 5 6.25 3.94 -47.81
C ALA A 5 7.23 4.29 -46.69
N LEU A 6 7.53 5.59 -46.52
CA LEU A 6 8.22 6.06 -45.33
C LEU A 6 7.31 5.79 -44.13
N LEU A 7 7.68 4.77 -43.33
CA LEU A 7 7.18 4.63 -41.97
C LEU A 7 7.55 5.93 -41.23
N ALA A 8 6.53 6.65 -40.77
CA ALA A 8 6.73 7.76 -39.85
C ALA A 8 7.53 7.24 -38.64
N PRO A 9 8.52 8.01 -38.14
CA PRO A 9 9.21 7.64 -36.92
C PRO A 9 8.19 7.47 -35.78
N PRO A 10 8.39 6.51 -34.86
CA PRO A 10 7.49 6.35 -33.72
C PRO A 10 7.39 7.70 -33.00
N THR A 11 6.17 8.22 -32.92
CA THR A 11 5.86 9.41 -32.14
C THR A 11 6.36 9.17 -30.72
N THR A 12 7.30 10.00 -30.26
CA THR A 12 7.72 10.00 -28.86
C THR A 12 6.46 10.12 -28.00
N ALA A 13 6.13 9.08 -27.23
CA ALA A 13 4.93 9.04 -26.41
C ALA A 13 4.89 10.31 -25.54
N SER A 14 3.76 11.02 -25.56
CA SER A 14 3.56 12.18 -24.71
C SER A 14 3.42 11.71 -23.25
N ILE A 15 4.12 12.36 -22.32
CA ILE A 15 4.13 12.00 -20.90
C ILE A 15 3.18 12.91 -20.12
N GLY A 16 2.24 12.29 -19.41
CA GLY A 16 1.35 12.94 -18.47
C GLY A 16 1.87 12.81 -17.04
N HIS A 17 1.50 13.78 -16.19
CA HIS A 17 1.89 13.79 -14.78
C HIS A 17 0.66 13.78 -13.88
N ILE A 18 0.69 12.93 -12.85
CA ILE A 18 -0.29 12.93 -11.75
C ILE A 18 0.43 13.41 -10.51
N LEU A 19 -0.04 14.49 -9.89
CA LEU A 19 0.45 14.95 -8.59
C LEU A 19 -0.36 14.25 -7.50
N HIS A 20 0.29 13.52 -6.60
CA HIS A 20 -0.37 12.68 -5.61
C HIS A 20 0.03 13.09 -4.19
N PHE A 21 -0.97 13.54 -3.43
CA PHE A 21 -0.89 13.82 -2.00
C PHE A 21 -1.81 12.85 -1.25
N SER A 22 -1.48 12.55 0.00
CA SER A 22 -2.32 11.71 0.86
C SER A 22 -1.99 11.98 2.31
N ASP A 23 -2.90 11.58 3.22
CA ASP A 23 -2.62 11.44 4.64
C ASP A 23 -2.00 12.72 5.23
N VAL A 24 -2.68 13.85 5.01
CA VAL A 24 -2.23 15.12 5.57
C VAL A 24 -2.42 15.12 7.07
N HIS A 25 -3.53 14.56 7.56
CA HIS A 25 -3.92 14.62 8.96
C HIS A 25 -3.72 16.02 9.53
N LEU A 26 -4.41 16.98 8.94
CA LEU A 26 -4.23 18.40 9.21
C LEU A 26 -4.65 18.74 10.64
N ASN A 27 -3.69 19.24 11.42
CA ASN A 27 -3.91 19.75 12.76
C ASN A 27 -4.04 21.28 12.71
N ILE A 28 -5.28 21.76 12.71
CA ILE A 28 -5.60 23.21 12.74
C ILE A 28 -5.64 23.82 14.15
N SER A 29 -5.10 23.11 15.17
CA SER A 29 -5.22 23.42 16.61
C SER A 29 -6.64 23.20 17.17
N LYS A 30 -6.75 22.47 18.30
CA LYS A 30 -8.03 22.21 19.01
C LYS A 30 -8.53 23.42 19.82
N SER A 31 -7.71 24.46 20.02
CA SER A 31 -8.12 25.65 20.76
C SER A 31 -8.34 26.80 19.78
N GLU A 32 -9.51 27.45 19.85
CA GLU A 32 -9.81 28.68 19.10
C GLU A 32 -8.82 29.82 19.41
N SER A 33 -8.02 29.69 20.47
CA SER A 33 -7.07 30.71 20.93
C SER A 33 -5.65 30.58 20.39
N SER A 34 -5.31 29.47 19.73
CA SER A 34 -3.97 29.22 19.16
C SER A 34 -4.09 29.08 17.65
N SER A 35 -3.29 29.88 16.93
CA SER A 35 -3.27 29.87 15.47
C SER A 35 -2.67 28.55 14.97
N SER A 36 -3.06 28.09 13.77
CA SER A 36 -2.42 26.93 13.13
C SER A 36 -0.92 27.14 12.89
N GLU A 37 -0.45 28.38 12.88
CA GLU A 37 0.98 28.75 12.79
C GLU A 37 1.76 28.37 14.06
N ASP A 38 1.09 28.20 15.19
CA ASP A 38 1.70 27.86 16.48
C ASP A 38 1.92 26.35 16.67
N VAL A 39 1.36 25.50 15.78
CA VAL A 39 1.51 24.04 15.85
C VAL A 39 2.90 23.64 15.28
N PRO A 40 3.80 23.06 16.11
CA PRO A 40 5.17 22.81 15.68
C PRO A 40 5.27 21.63 14.71
N ILE A 41 6.11 21.79 13.67
CA ILE A 41 6.49 20.70 12.78
C ILE A 41 7.54 19.83 13.47
N ARG A 42 7.20 18.56 13.72
CA ARG A 42 8.10 17.57 14.31
C ARG A 42 7.64 16.15 13.99
N TYR A 43 8.56 15.19 14.04
CA TYR A 43 8.21 13.78 13.97
C TYR A 43 7.23 13.38 15.10
N PHE A 44 6.45 12.34 14.83
CA PHE A 44 5.49 11.79 15.79
C PHE A 44 4.41 12.80 16.20
N ALA A 45 4.04 13.66 15.26
CA ALA A 45 2.91 14.57 15.34
C ALA A 45 2.32 14.74 13.95
N ASP A 46 1.03 15.04 13.91
CA ASP A 46 0.31 15.34 12.69
C ASP A 46 0.65 16.71 12.12
N ALA A 47 0.36 16.90 10.82
CA ALA A 47 0.86 18.04 10.06
C ALA A 47 0.13 19.35 10.44
N PRO A 48 0.84 20.44 10.75
CA PRO A 48 0.23 21.76 10.75
C PRO A 48 -0.03 22.25 9.32
N LEU A 49 -0.90 23.25 9.18
CA LEU A 49 -1.24 23.84 7.87
C LEU A 49 0.01 24.34 7.12
N THR A 50 0.96 24.92 7.84
CA THR A 50 2.21 25.46 7.27
C THR A 50 3.08 24.39 6.60
N LEU A 51 2.99 23.13 7.04
CA LEU A 51 3.69 22.01 6.39
C LEU A 51 3.03 21.66 5.06
N LEU A 52 1.70 21.57 5.02
CA LEU A 52 0.94 21.33 3.79
C LEU A 52 1.16 22.43 2.76
N GLU A 53 1.02 23.71 3.16
CA GLU A 53 1.21 24.85 2.26
C GLU A 53 2.62 24.89 1.68
N SER A 54 3.64 24.56 2.49
CA SER A 54 5.03 24.47 2.03
C SER A 54 5.20 23.39 0.96
N ALA A 55 4.59 22.21 1.16
CA ALA A 55 4.61 21.12 0.19
C ALA A 55 3.91 21.51 -1.13
N LEU A 56 2.71 22.08 -1.05
CA LEU A 56 1.93 22.52 -2.21
C LEU A 56 2.65 23.63 -2.99
N ARG A 57 3.23 24.59 -2.28
CA ARG A 57 4.03 25.67 -2.89
C ARG A 57 5.20 25.11 -3.67
N TYR A 58 6.00 24.24 -3.04
CA TYR A 58 7.14 23.62 -3.70
C TYR A 58 6.71 22.78 -4.91
N ALA A 59 5.66 21.97 -4.77
CA ALA A 59 5.11 21.19 -5.87
C ALA A 59 4.72 22.09 -7.06
N LYS A 60 4.04 23.20 -6.81
CA LYS A 60 3.57 24.12 -7.84
C LYS A 60 4.70 24.89 -8.51
N GLU A 61 5.64 25.39 -7.74
CA GLU A 61 6.70 26.28 -8.22
C GLU A 61 7.87 25.52 -8.86
N HIS A 62 8.15 24.28 -8.41
CA HIS A 62 9.39 23.58 -8.75
C HIS A 62 9.22 22.17 -9.32
N VAL A 63 8.03 21.56 -9.21
CA VAL A 63 7.84 20.15 -9.62
C VAL A 63 6.85 20.04 -10.78
N VAL A 64 5.57 20.33 -10.54
CA VAL A 64 4.51 20.19 -11.52
C VAL A 64 3.46 21.28 -11.30
N ALA A 65 3.60 22.38 -12.04
CA ALA A 65 2.68 23.51 -11.97
C ALA A 65 1.29 23.20 -12.53
N ASN A 66 1.21 22.29 -13.52
CA ASN A 66 -0.03 21.92 -14.22
C ASN A 66 -0.10 20.40 -14.41
N PRO A 67 -0.38 19.62 -13.37
CA PRO A 67 -0.57 18.18 -13.53
C PRO A 67 -1.80 17.90 -14.39
N LYS A 68 -1.88 16.71 -14.99
CA LYS A 68 -3.11 16.27 -15.67
C LYS A 68 -4.19 15.86 -14.66
N LEU A 69 -3.77 15.45 -13.48
CA LEU A 69 -4.61 15.01 -12.38
C LEU A 69 -3.93 15.42 -11.06
N PHE A 70 -4.69 16.07 -10.17
CA PHE A 70 -4.31 16.19 -8.78
C PHE A 70 -5.09 15.13 -8.01
N LEU A 71 -4.37 14.11 -7.51
CA LEU A 71 -4.95 13.01 -6.76
C LEU A 71 -4.72 13.25 -5.26
N TYR A 72 -5.80 13.16 -4.48
CA TYR A 72 -5.76 13.14 -3.03
C TYR A 72 -6.47 11.90 -2.49
N THR A 73 -5.78 11.01 -1.77
CA THR A 73 -6.34 9.72 -1.32
C THR A 73 -6.84 9.71 0.12
N GLY A 74 -7.31 10.82 0.67
CA GLY A 74 -8.04 10.85 1.96
C GLY A 74 -7.17 11.02 3.21
N ASP A 75 -7.81 10.91 4.38
CA ASP A 75 -7.25 11.23 5.71
C ASP A 75 -6.83 12.70 5.81
N HIS A 76 -7.84 13.55 5.76
CA HIS A 76 -7.71 14.98 6.01
C HIS A 76 -7.57 15.28 7.50
N ALA A 77 -8.34 14.62 8.36
CA ALA A 77 -8.41 14.96 9.77
C ALA A 77 -7.23 14.41 10.59
N VAL A 78 -6.77 15.22 11.54
CA VAL A 78 -5.78 14.84 12.58
C VAL A 78 -6.24 13.61 13.38
N HIS A 79 -5.30 12.83 13.90
CA HIS A 79 -5.64 11.70 14.76
C HIS A 79 -6.19 12.14 16.13
N GLY A 80 -7.13 11.33 16.65
CA GLY A 80 -7.61 11.39 18.02
C GLY A 80 -9.12 11.51 18.12
N SER A 81 -9.62 11.73 19.35
CA SER A 81 -11.05 11.96 19.58
C SER A 81 -11.41 13.40 19.23
N LEU A 82 -12.29 13.54 18.24
CA LEU A 82 -12.73 14.81 17.64
C LEU A 82 -14.26 14.88 17.63
N THR A 83 -14.81 16.08 17.46
CA THR A 83 -16.24 16.27 17.17
C THR A 83 -16.45 16.31 15.66
N ASP A 84 -17.68 16.05 15.23
CA ASP A 84 -18.06 16.11 13.81
C ASP A 84 -17.79 17.50 13.22
N GLU A 85 -18.05 18.56 13.98
CA GLU A 85 -17.82 19.94 13.54
C GLU A 85 -16.32 20.21 13.32
N PHE A 86 -15.46 19.66 14.17
CA PHE A 86 -14.02 19.82 14.01
C PHE A 86 -13.50 19.05 12.80
N ILE A 87 -13.96 17.80 12.58
CA ILE A 87 -13.60 17.01 11.40
C ILE A 87 -14.04 17.73 10.13
N ALA A 88 -15.30 18.16 10.06
CA ALA A 88 -15.82 18.93 8.93
C ALA A 88 -14.98 20.18 8.65
N LYS A 89 -14.60 20.92 9.70
CA LYS A 89 -13.77 22.12 9.55
C LYS A 89 -12.37 21.81 9.02
N VAL A 90 -11.75 20.73 9.48
CA VAL A 90 -10.43 20.31 9.02
C VAL A 90 -10.47 19.84 7.57
N VAL A 91 -11.47 19.04 7.20
CA VAL A 91 -11.67 18.57 5.81
C VAL A 91 -11.84 19.77 4.88
N GLU A 92 -12.75 20.70 5.21
CA GLU A 92 -12.96 21.95 4.47
C GLU A 92 -11.65 22.74 4.33
N THR A 93 -10.92 22.95 5.44
CA THR A 93 -9.67 23.71 5.43
C THR A 93 -8.62 23.05 4.53
N ASN A 94 -8.48 21.73 4.60
CA ASN A 94 -7.50 20.99 3.80
C ASN A 94 -7.84 21.05 2.31
N VAL A 95 -9.11 20.78 1.94
CA VAL A 95 -9.58 20.83 0.55
C VAL A 95 -9.40 22.22 -0.05
N HIS A 96 -9.89 23.27 0.61
CA HIS A 96 -9.76 24.65 0.12
C HIS A 96 -8.29 25.11 0.06
N THR A 97 -7.44 24.62 0.96
CA THR A 97 -5.99 24.91 0.88
C THR A 97 -5.42 24.32 -0.40
N MET A 98 -5.69 23.04 -0.71
CA MET A 98 -5.22 22.43 -1.97
C MET A 98 -5.75 23.17 -3.20
N GLU A 99 -7.02 23.55 -3.21
CA GLU A 99 -7.65 24.30 -4.31
C GLU A 99 -7.05 25.70 -4.51
N SER A 100 -6.63 26.37 -3.44
CA SER A 100 -5.97 27.68 -3.54
C SER A 100 -4.65 27.61 -4.33
N TYR A 101 -3.93 26.48 -4.22
CA TYR A 101 -2.72 26.23 -5.00
C TYR A 101 -3.05 25.65 -6.38
N TYR A 102 -4.04 24.76 -6.48
CA TYR A 102 -4.41 24.07 -7.70
C TYR A 102 -5.92 24.21 -7.95
N PRO A 103 -6.38 25.30 -8.61
CA PRO A 103 -7.81 25.60 -8.68
C PRO A 103 -8.59 24.65 -9.59
N SER A 104 -9.81 24.29 -9.16
CA SER A 104 -10.70 23.33 -9.83
C SER A 104 -11.25 23.77 -11.19
N LYS A 105 -11.07 25.04 -11.59
CA LYS A 105 -11.57 25.63 -12.87
C LYS A 105 -11.08 24.92 -14.16
N ARG A 106 -10.39 23.79 -14.06
CA ARG A 106 -9.93 22.93 -15.17
C ARG A 106 -10.29 21.44 -15.01
N GLY A 107 -11.14 21.03 -14.06
CA GLY A 107 -11.51 19.62 -13.83
C GLY A 107 -10.38 18.75 -13.26
N MET A 108 -9.28 19.38 -12.83
CA MET A 108 -8.05 18.72 -12.39
C MET A 108 -8.13 18.23 -10.93
N MET A 109 -9.02 18.85 -10.14
CA MET A 109 -9.23 18.58 -8.70
C MET A 109 -10.44 17.69 -8.42
N ASP A 110 -11.17 17.30 -9.45
CA ASP A 110 -12.39 16.49 -9.31
C ASP A 110 -12.12 15.21 -8.52
N VAL A 111 -10.89 14.69 -8.57
CA VAL A 111 -10.43 13.46 -7.89
C VAL A 111 -9.72 13.76 -6.56
N THR A 112 -10.30 14.65 -5.76
CA THR A 112 -9.87 14.89 -4.37
C THR A 112 -10.90 14.42 -3.33
N ALA A 113 -12.12 14.08 -3.78
CA ALA A 113 -13.18 13.55 -2.92
C ALA A 113 -13.00 12.04 -2.67
N ILE A 114 -11.87 11.69 -2.04
CA ILE A 114 -11.60 10.35 -1.50
C ILE A 114 -11.56 10.50 0.01
N ILE A 115 -12.38 9.73 0.71
CA ILE A 115 -12.56 9.82 2.16
C ILE A 115 -11.73 8.71 2.82
N GLY A 116 -10.91 9.09 3.80
CA GLY A 116 -10.15 8.17 4.62
C GLY A 116 -10.88 7.74 5.89
N ASN A 117 -10.27 6.90 6.71
CA ASN A 117 -10.87 6.45 7.98
C ASN A 117 -10.91 7.57 9.03
N ALA A 118 -9.90 8.46 9.05
CA ALA A 118 -9.81 9.54 10.02
C ALA A 118 -10.83 10.65 9.75
N ASP A 119 -11.41 10.68 8.55
CA ASP A 119 -12.44 11.64 8.15
C ASP A 119 -13.85 11.24 8.64
N GLY A 120 -13.98 10.10 9.31
CA GLY A 120 -15.18 9.65 10.00
C GLY A 120 -15.10 9.86 11.52
N ASN A 121 -16.25 9.78 12.19
CA ASN A 121 -16.33 9.83 13.65
C ASN A 121 -17.24 8.70 14.18
N PRO A 122 -16.76 7.84 15.09
CA PRO A 122 -15.35 7.66 15.47
C PRO A 122 -14.43 7.29 14.30
N ASP A 123 -13.11 7.30 14.51
CA ASP A 123 -12.13 6.81 13.52
C ASP A 123 -12.50 5.39 13.03
N TYR A 124 -12.33 5.13 11.74
CA TYR A 124 -12.78 3.93 11.00
C TYR A 124 -14.29 3.67 11.00
N HIS A 125 -15.09 4.56 11.57
CA HIS A 125 -16.55 4.44 11.55
C HIS A 125 -17.15 5.35 10.49
N MET A 126 -17.98 4.74 9.63
CA MET A 126 -18.80 5.46 8.69
C MET A 126 -20.15 4.74 8.58
N GLU A 127 -21.23 5.50 8.70
CA GLU A 127 -22.57 4.99 8.55
C GLU A 127 -22.78 4.43 7.14
N VAL A 128 -23.71 3.49 6.99
CA VAL A 128 -24.19 3.09 5.67
C VAL A 128 -25.26 4.07 5.18
N THR A 129 -25.43 4.15 3.86
CA THR A 129 -26.44 5.01 3.24
C THR A 129 -27.82 4.76 3.84
N ASN A 130 -28.45 5.82 4.34
CA ASN A 130 -29.78 5.76 4.90
C ASN A 130 -30.79 5.47 3.78
N PRO A 131 -31.55 4.36 3.84
CA PRO A 131 -32.45 3.97 2.76
C PRO A 131 -33.66 4.92 2.60
N LYS A 132 -33.94 5.79 3.58
CA LYS A 132 -35.05 6.75 3.52
C LYS A 132 -34.66 8.08 2.89
N THR A 133 -33.51 8.63 3.28
CA THR A 133 -32.98 9.89 2.71
C THR A 133 -32.17 9.64 1.44
N GLU A 134 -31.78 8.37 1.21
CA GLU A 134 -30.83 7.93 0.20
C GLU A 134 -29.42 8.50 0.38
N THR A 135 -29.14 9.19 1.48
CA THR A 135 -27.86 9.83 1.76
C THR A 135 -27.10 9.15 2.90
N ASN A 136 -25.78 9.29 2.90
CA ASN A 136 -24.91 8.78 3.93
C ASN A 136 -24.65 9.90 4.95
N PRO A 137 -25.14 9.76 6.20
CA PRO A 137 -25.07 10.84 7.18
C PRO A 137 -23.63 11.18 7.58
N SER A 138 -22.70 10.21 7.58
CA SER A 138 -21.28 10.50 7.86
C SER A 138 -20.62 11.31 6.75
N ILE A 139 -20.98 11.05 5.49
CA ILE A 139 -20.43 11.79 4.34
C ILE A 139 -21.02 13.19 4.28
N GLU A 140 -22.32 13.35 4.56
CA GLU A 140 -22.99 14.65 4.56
C GLU A 140 -22.31 15.67 5.49
N LEU A 141 -21.73 15.22 6.61
CA LEU A 141 -21.01 16.08 7.56
C LEU A 141 -19.81 16.81 6.94
N ILE A 142 -19.13 16.18 5.97
CA ILE A 142 -17.86 16.67 5.42
C ILE A 142 -17.95 17.05 3.95
N SER A 143 -18.98 16.58 3.24
CA SER A 143 -19.10 16.69 1.79
C SER A 143 -19.13 18.12 1.24
N SER A 144 -19.58 19.10 2.03
CA SER A 144 -19.64 20.51 1.61
C SER A 144 -18.27 21.08 1.24
N ALA A 145 -17.19 20.49 1.76
CA ALA A 145 -15.81 20.85 1.40
C ALA A 145 -15.52 20.77 -0.10
N TRP A 146 -16.30 20.00 -0.87
CA TRP A 146 -16.10 19.82 -2.31
C TRP A 146 -17.15 20.54 -3.18
N GLU A 147 -17.99 21.40 -2.62
CA GLU A 147 -19.03 22.13 -3.39
C GLU A 147 -18.47 22.99 -4.52
N ASP A 148 -17.30 23.60 -4.31
CA ASP A 148 -16.61 24.41 -5.32
C ASP A 148 -15.91 23.58 -6.41
N SER A 149 -15.61 22.31 -6.10
CA SER A 149 -14.89 21.41 -6.99
C SER A 149 -15.77 20.47 -7.79
N LEU A 150 -16.85 19.96 -7.20
CA LEU A 150 -17.67 18.93 -7.82
C LEU A 150 -18.94 19.50 -8.45
N SER A 151 -19.31 18.94 -9.61
CA SER A 151 -20.63 19.20 -10.17
C SER A 151 -21.75 18.74 -9.22
N ALA A 152 -22.93 19.35 -9.32
CA ALA A 152 -24.10 18.94 -8.54
C ALA A 152 -24.43 17.44 -8.68
N GLY A 153 -24.18 16.85 -9.85
CA GLY A 153 -24.34 15.43 -10.09
C GLY A 153 -23.34 14.58 -9.29
N HIS A 154 -22.06 14.95 -9.31
CA HIS A 154 -21.04 14.28 -8.50
C HIS A 154 -21.25 14.48 -7.00
N MET A 155 -21.68 15.66 -6.55
CA MET A 155 -22.06 15.91 -5.16
C MET A 155 -23.19 15.00 -4.69
N ASN A 156 -24.27 14.88 -5.47
CA ASN A 156 -25.36 13.96 -5.14
C ASN A 156 -24.86 12.51 -5.05
N VAL A 157 -23.99 12.09 -5.96
CA VAL A 157 -23.43 10.74 -5.93
C VAL A 157 -22.51 10.55 -4.72
N LEU A 158 -21.64 11.51 -4.40
CA LEU A 158 -20.76 11.50 -3.23
C LEU A 158 -21.59 11.31 -1.95
N ASN A 159 -22.60 12.16 -1.73
CA ASN A 159 -23.43 12.14 -0.53
C ASN A 159 -24.21 10.84 -0.37
N ARG A 160 -24.57 10.18 -1.48
CA ARG A 160 -25.24 8.89 -1.43
C ARG A 160 -24.31 7.75 -1.03
N ARG A 161 -23.04 7.77 -1.45
CA ARG A 161 -22.23 6.52 -1.45
C ARG A 161 -20.72 6.66 -1.24
N GLY A 162 -20.14 7.85 -1.42
CA GLY A 162 -18.71 8.11 -1.17
C GLY A 162 -17.73 7.67 -2.26
N TYR A 163 -18.22 7.15 -3.39
CA TYR A 163 -17.37 6.68 -4.51
C TYR A 163 -17.87 7.22 -5.85
N LEU A 164 -16.92 7.60 -6.72
CA LEU A 164 -17.17 8.36 -7.95
C LEU A 164 -16.38 7.78 -9.13
N SER A 165 -16.76 8.18 -10.34
CA SER A 165 -16.03 7.85 -11.57
C SER A 165 -15.95 9.10 -12.43
N TYR A 166 -14.74 9.52 -12.76
CA TYR A 166 -14.45 10.75 -13.49
C TYR A 166 -13.83 10.41 -14.83
N ALA A 167 -14.31 11.00 -15.92
CA ALA A 167 -13.60 10.93 -17.19
C ALA A 167 -12.43 11.93 -17.16
N LEU A 168 -11.19 11.44 -17.18
CA LEU A 168 -10.00 12.29 -17.28
C LEU A 168 -9.77 12.75 -18.73
N ASN A 169 -10.16 11.89 -19.68
CA ASN A 169 -10.25 12.19 -21.10
C ASN A 169 -11.27 11.22 -21.75
N ASP A 170 -11.36 11.21 -23.08
CA ASP A 170 -12.32 10.37 -23.81
C ASP A 170 -12.17 8.86 -23.55
N ARG A 171 -10.97 8.41 -23.16
CA ARG A 171 -10.63 6.99 -22.97
C ARG A 171 -10.38 6.59 -21.52
N LEU A 172 -9.74 7.44 -20.72
CA LEU A 172 -9.32 7.13 -19.35
C LEU A 172 -10.29 7.70 -18.32
N HIS A 173 -10.73 6.83 -17.42
CA HIS A 173 -11.50 7.19 -16.23
C HIS A 173 -10.67 7.03 -14.95
N VAL A 174 -11.03 7.78 -13.91
CA VAL A 174 -10.56 7.55 -12.54
C VAL A 174 -11.73 7.13 -11.68
N ILE A 175 -11.67 5.92 -11.14
CA ILE A 175 -12.65 5.35 -10.22
C ILE A 175 -12.13 5.59 -8.81
N THR A 176 -12.84 6.40 -8.03
CA THR A 176 -12.54 6.58 -6.61
C THR A 176 -13.40 5.68 -5.77
N LEU A 177 -12.80 4.96 -4.84
CA LEU A 177 -13.45 4.05 -3.92
C LEU A 177 -13.58 4.71 -2.55
N ASN A 178 -14.74 4.52 -1.92
CA ASN A 178 -14.81 4.61 -0.48
C ASN A 178 -14.39 3.26 0.10
N THR A 179 -13.26 3.24 0.80
CA THR A 179 -12.68 2.02 1.35
C THR A 179 -13.08 1.78 2.81
N VAL A 180 -13.93 2.65 3.38
CA VAL A 180 -14.55 2.44 4.70
C VAL A 180 -15.86 1.63 4.50
N PRO A 181 -16.93 2.17 3.86
CA PRO A 181 -18.01 1.36 3.31
C PRO A 181 -17.72 0.87 1.88
N TYR A 182 -17.47 -0.44 1.76
CA TYR A 182 -17.20 -1.09 0.47
C TYR A 182 -18.43 -1.19 -0.45
N SER A 183 -18.24 -0.97 -1.77
CA SER A 183 -19.28 -1.24 -2.79
C SER A 183 -18.74 -2.04 -3.97
N PHE A 184 -18.74 -3.37 -3.81
CA PHE A 184 -18.21 -4.28 -4.83
C PHE A 184 -19.10 -4.43 -6.07
N ALA A 185 -20.42 -4.42 -5.90
CA ALA A 185 -21.34 -4.55 -7.02
C ALA A 185 -21.25 -3.36 -7.98
N TRP A 186 -21.09 -2.15 -7.44
CA TRP A 186 -20.89 -0.96 -8.26
C TRP A 186 -19.54 -0.97 -8.98
N LEU A 187 -18.46 -1.37 -8.30
CA LEU A 187 -17.14 -1.46 -8.93
C LEU A 187 -17.13 -2.45 -10.10
N ASP A 188 -17.68 -3.65 -9.90
CA ASP A 188 -17.81 -4.68 -10.94
C ASP A 188 -18.61 -4.17 -12.13
N LYS A 189 -19.77 -3.56 -11.87
CA LYS A 189 -20.62 -2.96 -12.92
C LYS A 189 -19.89 -1.83 -13.68
N THR A 190 -19.23 -0.93 -12.97
CA THR A 190 -18.54 0.23 -13.58
C THR A 190 -17.39 -0.23 -14.47
N LEU A 191 -16.61 -1.21 -14.03
CA LEU A 191 -15.53 -1.78 -14.83
C LEU A 191 -16.05 -2.53 -16.06
N ALA A 192 -17.17 -3.24 -15.95
CA ALA A 192 -17.85 -3.85 -17.10
C ALA A 192 -18.30 -2.80 -18.13
N GLU A 193 -18.96 -1.72 -17.68
CA GLU A 193 -19.40 -0.63 -18.55
C GLU A 193 -18.22 0.06 -19.27
N LEU A 194 -17.09 0.25 -18.58
CA LEU A 194 -15.88 0.77 -19.21
C LEU A 194 -15.28 -0.21 -20.22
N GLN A 195 -15.27 -1.51 -19.91
CA GLN A 195 -14.82 -2.55 -20.82
C GLN A 195 -15.65 -2.56 -22.11
N ASP A 196 -16.98 -2.57 -21.99
CA ASP A 196 -17.92 -2.55 -23.12
C ASP A 196 -17.77 -1.28 -23.96
N ALA A 197 -17.42 -0.16 -23.34
CA ALA A 197 -17.16 1.12 -24.00
C ALA A 197 -15.73 1.24 -24.58
N GLY A 198 -14.85 0.24 -24.43
CA GLY A 198 -13.45 0.29 -24.87
C GLY A 198 -12.59 1.31 -24.11
N LYS A 199 -13.01 1.67 -22.88
CA LYS A 199 -12.35 2.63 -22.00
C LYS A 199 -11.49 1.92 -20.95
N VAL A 200 -10.59 2.68 -20.34
CA VAL A 200 -9.65 2.20 -19.32
C VAL A 200 -9.79 3.00 -18.03
N ALA A 201 -9.27 2.47 -16.92
CA ALA A 201 -9.45 3.07 -15.60
C ALA A 201 -8.17 3.09 -14.76
N TYR A 202 -7.98 4.17 -14.00
CA TYR A 202 -7.25 4.12 -12.73
C TYR A 202 -8.23 3.88 -11.59
N ILE A 203 -7.82 3.09 -10.60
CA ILE A 203 -8.54 2.95 -9.34
C ILE A 203 -7.77 3.73 -8.28
N ALA A 204 -8.47 4.53 -7.49
CA ALA A 204 -7.92 5.20 -6.33
C ALA A 204 -8.81 4.98 -5.09
N GLY A 205 -8.22 4.88 -3.92
CA GLY A 205 -8.94 4.80 -2.64
C GLY A 205 -8.01 5.12 -1.49
N HIS A 206 -8.52 5.13 -0.26
CA HIS A 206 -7.67 5.42 0.90
C HIS A 206 -6.94 4.16 1.42
N ILE A 207 -7.70 3.23 2.02
CA ILE A 207 -7.17 2.01 2.63
C ILE A 207 -6.94 0.96 1.54
N ALA A 208 -5.71 0.48 1.38
CA ALA A 208 -5.40 -0.56 0.41
C ALA A 208 -5.88 -1.96 0.86
N PRO A 209 -6.34 -2.84 -0.05
CA PRO A 209 -6.76 -4.21 0.28
C PRO A 209 -5.57 -5.16 0.46
N ILE A 210 -4.70 -4.87 1.43
CA ILE A 210 -3.41 -5.53 1.65
C ILE A 210 -3.29 -6.13 3.04
N VAL A 211 -2.20 -6.86 3.26
CA VAL A 211 -1.64 -7.11 4.59
C VAL A 211 -0.53 -6.07 4.82
N ASP A 212 -0.61 -5.31 5.92
CA ASP A 212 0.29 -4.17 6.14
C ASP A 212 1.75 -4.59 6.36
N SER A 213 2.66 -3.63 6.17
CA SER A 213 4.11 -3.81 6.32
C SER A 213 4.62 -3.71 7.76
N TYR A 214 3.80 -3.27 8.73
CA TYR A 214 4.19 -3.07 10.12
C TYR A 214 3.99 -4.33 10.98
N GLY A 215 2.72 -4.65 11.24
CA GLY A 215 2.24 -5.74 12.09
C GLY A 215 1.79 -6.96 11.28
N GLY A 216 1.60 -6.81 9.98
CA GLY A 216 1.12 -7.88 9.11
C GLY A 216 -0.35 -8.19 9.32
N ASP A 217 -1.15 -7.19 9.70
CA ASP A 217 -2.59 -7.34 9.81
C ASP A 217 -3.28 -7.01 8.47
N PRO A 218 -4.34 -7.75 8.10
CA PRO A 218 -5.13 -7.40 6.93
C PRO A 218 -5.80 -6.05 7.15
N GLN A 219 -5.56 -5.10 6.23
CA GLN A 219 -6.12 -3.75 6.29
C GLN A 219 -7.63 -3.74 5.98
N TRP A 220 -8.09 -4.73 5.21
CA TRP A 220 -9.50 -5.03 5.03
C TRP A 220 -9.81 -6.41 5.60
N HIS A 221 -11.09 -6.66 5.92
CA HIS A 221 -11.52 -8.04 6.18
C HIS A 221 -11.16 -8.94 4.99
N THR A 222 -10.58 -10.11 5.27
CA THR A 222 -10.07 -11.06 4.25
C THR A 222 -11.09 -11.36 3.14
N LYS A 223 -12.38 -11.53 3.48
CA LYS A 223 -13.45 -11.75 2.48
C LYS A 223 -13.58 -10.61 1.45
N TYR A 224 -13.29 -9.38 1.86
CA TYR A 224 -13.32 -8.20 1.01
C TYR A 224 -12.07 -8.09 0.14
N ILE A 225 -10.89 -8.47 0.65
CA ILE A 225 -9.67 -8.60 -0.17
C ILE A 225 -9.87 -9.64 -1.27
N VAL A 226 -10.42 -10.81 -0.92
CA VAL A 226 -10.74 -11.88 -1.89
C VAL A 226 -11.73 -11.36 -2.95
N LYS A 227 -12.82 -10.70 -2.52
CA LYS A 227 -13.82 -10.17 -3.46
C LYS A 227 -13.23 -9.09 -4.38
N TYR A 228 -12.41 -8.19 -3.84
CA TYR A 228 -11.72 -7.18 -4.62
C TYR A 228 -10.79 -7.79 -5.67
N LYS A 229 -9.92 -8.73 -5.26
CA LYS A 229 -9.03 -9.48 -6.17
C LYS A 229 -9.81 -10.17 -7.30
N SER A 230 -10.94 -10.81 -6.97
CA SER A 230 -11.81 -11.45 -7.96
C SER A 230 -12.36 -10.46 -9.00
N ILE A 231 -12.72 -9.24 -8.58
CA ILE A 231 -13.22 -8.21 -9.49
C ILE A 231 -12.10 -7.62 -10.33
N VAL A 232 -11.05 -7.09 -9.71
CA VAL A 232 -9.98 -6.40 -10.46
C VAL A 232 -9.22 -7.34 -11.38
N GLY A 233 -9.06 -8.60 -10.99
CA GLY A 233 -8.43 -9.60 -11.83
C GLY A 233 -9.21 -9.87 -13.13
N LYS A 234 -10.55 -9.84 -13.09
CA LYS A 234 -11.42 -10.00 -14.27
C LYS A 234 -11.27 -8.86 -15.29
N TYR A 235 -10.90 -7.65 -14.83
CA TYR A 235 -10.82 -6.44 -15.67
C TYR A 235 -9.40 -5.91 -15.81
N ALA A 236 -8.40 -6.80 -15.81
CA ALA A 236 -6.98 -6.45 -15.92
C ALA A 236 -6.64 -5.66 -17.20
N ASN A 237 -7.39 -5.87 -18.28
CA ASN A 237 -7.23 -5.13 -19.54
C ASN A 237 -7.78 -3.69 -19.48
N VAL A 238 -8.71 -3.42 -18.56
CA VAL A 238 -9.32 -2.10 -18.33
C VAL A 238 -8.49 -1.30 -17.33
N ILE A 239 -8.05 -1.93 -16.23
CA ILE A 239 -7.36 -1.25 -15.14
C ILE A 239 -5.90 -0.99 -15.54
N LYS A 240 -5.45 0.25 -15.38
CA LYS A 240 -4.09 0.70 -15.72
C LYS A 240 -3.22 1.01 -14.52
N ALA A 241 -3.82 1.32 -13.39
CA ALA A 241 -3.13 1.53 -12.11
C ALA A 241 -4.10 1.49 -10.93
N GLN A 242 -3.56 1.24 -9.75
CA GLN A 242 -4.28 1.25 -8.49
C GLN A 242 -3.48 2.05 -7.45
N PHE A 243 -4.05 3.14 -6.94
CA PHE A 243 -3.38 4.08 -6.03
C PHE A 243 -4.10 4.13 -4.68
N PHE A 244 -3.33 4.03 -3.60
CA PHE A 244 -3.84 4.08 -2.24
C PHE A 244 -2.93 4.91 -1.32
N GLY A 245 -3.39 5.20 -0.10
CA GLY A 245 -2.64 5.89 0.95
C GLY A 245 -2.59 5.06 2.22
N HIS A 246 -2.96 5.67 3.36
CA HIS A 246 -3.25 5.05 4.67
C HIS A 246 -2.02 4.53 5.45
N VAL A 247 -1.08 3.87 4.77
CA VAL A 247 0.04 3.17 5.43
C VAL A 247 1.18 4.14 5.81
N HIS A 248 1.14 5.38 5.31
CA HIS A 248 2.19 6.41 5.49
C HIS A 248 3.57 5.91 5.06
N SER A 249 3.60 5.11 4.00
CA SER A 249 4.77 4.34 3.58
C SER A 249 4.73 4.19 2.06
N LEU A 250 5.83 4.54 1.40
CA LEU A 250 5.96 4.51 -0.06
C LEU A 250 6.18 3.08 -0.51
N GLU A 251 5.12 2.41 -0.96
CA GLU A 251 5.12 0.98 -1.20
C GLU A 251 4.47 0.60 -2.53
N PHE A 252 4.86 -0.55 -3.06
CA PHE A 252 4.08 -1.24 -4.08
C PHE A 252 3.91 -2.72 -3.71
N ARG A 253 2.80 -3.32 -4.16
CA ARG A 253 2.48 -4.73 -3.90
C ARG A 253 2.31 -5.49 -5.21
N VAL A 254 3.09 -6.55 -5.37
CA VAL A 254 3.08 -7.43 -6.54
C VAL A 254 2.25 -8.69 -6.23
N PRO A 255 1.29 -9.07 -7.08
CA PRO A 255 0.52 -10.31 -6.92
C PRO A 255 1.43 -11.54 -6.80
N VAL A 256 1.24 -12.34 -5.75
CA VAL A 256 2.06 -13.54 -5.47
C VAL A 256 2.03 -14.52 -6.63
N VAL A 257 0.85 -14.74 -7.22
CA VAL A 257 0.65 -15.64 -8.37
C VAL A 257 1.53 -15.31 -9.58
N SER A 258 1.98 -14.05 -9.70
CA SER A 258 2.87 -13.62 -10.79
C SER A 258 4.36 -13.91 -10.53
N LEU A 259 4.71 -14.33 -9.31
CA LEU A 259 6.09 -14.59 -8.90
C LEU A 259 6.48 -16.06 -9.07
N ASP A 260 5.50 -16.97 -9.06
CA ASP A 260 5.72 -18.42 -9.11
C ASP A 260 6.00 -18.96 -10.52
N GLY A 261 6.17 -18.08 -11.52
CA GLY A 261 6.52 -18.49 -12.89
C GLY A 261 5.43 -19.27 -13.63
N ALA A 262 4.23 -19.40 -13.06
CA ALA A 262 3.06 -19.82 -13.79
C ALA A 262 2.78 -18.76 -14.85
N ASP A 263 2.93 -19.14 -16.13
CA ASP A 263 2.44 -18.35 -17.24
C ASP A 263 1.00 -17.92 -16.93
N ALA A 264 0.73 -16.63 -17.09
CA ALA A 264 -0.60 -16.08 -17.02
C ALA A 264 -1.41 -16.59 -18.23
N GLU A 265 -1.73 -17.89 -18.27
CA GLU A 265 -2.52 -18.50 -19.34
C GLU A 265 -4.01 -18.38 -19.04
N SER A 266 -4.45 -17.14 -18.81
CA SER A 266 -5.83 -16.77 -19.03
C SER A 266 -5.88 -15.30 -19.43
N ASP A 267 -6.18 -15.05 -20.70
CA ASP A 267 -6.50 -13.70 -21.22
C ASP A 267 -7.64 -13.02 -20.45
N THR A 268 -8.34 -13.76 -19.58
CA THR A 268 -9.55 -13.31 -18.87
C THR A 268 -9.35 -13.00 -17.38
N PHE A 269 -8.19 -13.33 -16.79
CA PHE A 269 -7.93 -13.00 -15.38
C PHE A 269 -6.45 -12.74 -15.08
N GLN A 270 -6.13 -11.54 -14.59
CA GLN A 270 -4.79 -11.18 -14.15
C GLN A 270 -4.83 -10.13 -13.04
N LEU A 271 -4.19 -10.38 -11.91
CA LEU A 271 -4.01 -9.35 -10.89
C LEU A 271 -2.92 -8.36 -11.33
N LEU A 272 -3.17 -7.07 -11.09
CA LEU A 272 -2.22 -6.00 -11.36
C LEU A 272 -1.55 -5.54 -10.07
N PRO A 273 -0.34 -4.96 -10.14
CA PRO A 273 0.28 -4.29 -9.01
C PRO A 273 -0.58 -3.15 -8.48
N MET A 274 -0.31 -2.76 -7.24
CA MET A 274 -0.88 -1.56 -6.63
C MET A 274 0.20 -0.77 -5.91
N PHE A 275 -0.08 0.50 -5.67
CA PHE A 275 0.87 1.45 -5.12
C PHE A 275 0.25 2.21 -3.95
N MET A 276 1.03 2.39 -2.88
CA MET A 276 0.69 3.21 -1.74
C MET A 276 1.63 4.42 -1.66
N SER A 277 1.05 5.59 -1.44
CA SER A 277 1.83 6.81 -1.27
C SER A 277 2.37 6.97 0.14
N GLY A 278 3.40 7.82 0.25
CA GLY A 278 3.78 8.42 1.52
C GLY A 278 2.73 9.43 1.98
N SER A 279 2.97 9.99 3.16
CA SER A 279 2.08 10.96 3.81
C SER A 279 2.76 12.31 3.97
N ILE A 280 1.95 13.36 4.04
CA ILE A 280 2.42 14.68 4.50
C ILE A 280 2.58 14.67 6.04
N SER A 281 1.71 13.96 6.76
CA SER A 281 1.86 13.77 8.20
C SER A 281 3.12 12.94 8.52
N PRO A 282 4.00 13.41 9.43
CA PRO A 282 5.14 12.64 9.93
C PRO A 282 4.82 11.84 11.20
N LEU A 283 3.54 11.53 11.46
CA LEU A 283 3.10 10.88 12.70
C LEU A 283 3.80 9.55 12.98
N PHE A 284 4.09 8.74 11.96
CA PHE A 284 4.78 7.46 12.15
C PHE A 284 6.29 7.57 12.01
N GLY A 285 6.81 8.80 12.10
CA GLY A 285 8.23 9.09 12.05
C GLY A 285 8.80 9.08 10.64
N ASN A 286 8.00 8.95 9.58
CA ASN A 286 8.41 9.19 8.19
C ASN A 286 8.75 10.67 7.96
N ASN A 287 9.51 10.96 6.90
CA ASN A 287 9.60 12.33 6.40
C ASN A 287 8.26 12.68 5.72
N PRO A 288 7.77 13.93 5.86
CA PRO A 288 6.70 14.46 5.02
C PRO A 288 7.06 14.30 3.54
N SER A 289 6.17 13.74 2.75
CA SER A 289 6.42 13.42 1.35
C SER A 289 5.18 13.50 0.47
N PHE A 290 5.38 13.76 -0.82
CA PHE A 290 4.37 13.65 -1.88
C PHE A 290 4.99 12.97 -3.11
N MET A 291 4.14 12.51 -4.03
CA MET A 291 4.57 11.77 -5.21
C MET A 291 4.14 12.44 -6.51
N VAL A 292 4.91 12.20 -7.58
CA VAL A 292 4.52 12.50 -8.95
C VAL A 292 4.62 11.22 -9.78
N TRP A 293 3.53 10.85 -10.44
CA TRP A 293 3.50 9.72 -11.36
C TRP A 293 3.68 10.20 -12.78
N GLU A 294 4.52 9.51 -13.54
CA GLU A 294 4.64 9.67 -14.98
C GLU A 294 3.85 8.55 -15.67
N TYR A 295 2.98 8.92 -16.62
CA TYR A 295 2.22 7.96 -17.41
C TYR A 295 2.25 8.32 -18.89
N ASP A 296 2.09 7.31 -19.73
CA ASP A 296 2.01 7.46 -21.18
C ASP A 296 0.60 7.91 -21.58
N THR A 297 0.47 9.06 -22.25
CA THR A 297 -0.85 9.64 -22.52
C THR A 297 -1.67 8.88 -23.56
N ASP A 298 -1.05 8.00 -24.33
CA ASP A 298 -1.69 7.26 -25.42
C ASP A 298 -2.18 5.89 -24.93
N THR A 299 -1.36 5.20 -24.14
CA THR A 299 -1.64 3.87 -23.58
C THR A 299 -2.24 3.91 -22.18
N HIS A 300 -2.09 5.04 -21.48
CA HIS A 300 -2.47 5.25 -20.08
C HIS A 300 -1.72 4.37 -19.07
N GLU A 301 -0.65 3.69 -19.49
CA GLU A 301 0.23 2.91 -18.62
C GLU A 301 1.09 3.83 -17.76
N VAL A 302 1.18 3.53 -16.46
CA VAL A 302 2.09 4.25 -15.54
C VAL A 302 3.51 3.75 -15.77
N ARG A 303 4.45 4.68 -15.94
CA ARG A 303 5.83 4.40 -16.34
C ARG A 303 6.80 4.52 -15.18
N ASP A 304 6.64 5.53 -14.33
CA ASP A 304 7.55 5.81 -13.22
C ASP A 304 6.85 6.61 -12.12
N TYR A 305 7.48 6.70 -10.96
CA TYR A 305 7.11 7.67 -9.93
C TYR A 305 8.34 8.33 -9.31
N ALA A 306 8.19 9.62 -9.02
CA ALA A 306 9.15 10.43 -8.29
C ALA A 306 8.62 10.77 -6.91
N VAL A 307 9.45 10.65 -5.89
CA VAL A 307 9.11 11.00 -4.50
C VAL A 307 9.83 12.28 -4.11
N TYR A 308 9.09 13.24 -3.57
CA TYR A 308 9.62 14.47 -3.00
C TYR A 308 9.37 14.48 -1.50
N ALA A 309 10.37 14.88 -0.73
CA ALA A 309 10.25 14.91 0.73
C ALA A 309 11.09 16.04 1.34
N SER A 310 10.76 16.40 2.58
CA SER A 310 11.55 17.32 3.40
C SER A 310 12.03 16.62 4.67
N ASP A 311 13.27 16.85 5.06
CA ASP A 311 13.81 16.39 6.34
C ASP A 311 13.40 17.34 7.45
N ILE A 312 12.82 16.81 8.53
CA ILE A 312 12.31 17.61 9.66
C ILE A 312 13.02 17.31 10.99
N ARG A 313 14.25 16.78 10.95
CA ARG A 313 15.01 16.43 12.17
C ARG A 313 15.30 17.58 13.14
N ASN A 314 15.29 18.81 12.64
CA ASN A 314 15.57 20.00 13.45
C ASN A 314 14.30 20.46 14.16
N SER A 315 14.43 21.02 15.37
CA SER A 315 13.28 21.49 16.18
C SER A 315 12.49 22.66 15.57
N LYS A 316 13.10 23.38 14.63
CA LYS A 316 12.47 24.36 13.75
C LYS A 316 12.98 24.10 12.33
N PRO A 317 12.46 23.07 11.64
CA PRO A 317 13.05 22.65 10.39
C PRO A 317 12.82 23.73 9.33
N ARG A 318 13.88 24.09 8.61
CA ARG A 318 13.71 24.75 7.32
C ARG A 318 13.21 23.67 6.36
N LEU A 319 11.99 23.84 5.86
CA LEU A 319 11.39 22.86 4.95
C LEU A 319 12.08 22.93 3.58
N GLU A 320 13.08 22.06 3.41
CA GLU A 320 13.88 21.92 2.19
C GLU A 320 13.39 20.70 1.40
N TRP A 321 12.26 20.89 0.72
CA TRP A 321 11.72 19.89 -0.20
C TRP A 321 12.70 19.63 -1.35
N LYS A 322 12.88 18.36 -1.70
CA LYS A 322 13.74 17.92 -2.80
C LYS A 322 13.27 16.60 -3.38
N LEU A 323 13.68 16.32 -4.62
CA LEU A 323 13.58 14.98 -5.19
C LEU A 323 14.39 14.00 -4.34
N LEU A 324 13.72 12.99 -3.82
CA LEU A 324 14.32 11.92 -3.03
C LEU A 324 14.87 10.83 -3.95
N PHE A 325 14.00 10.31 -4.82
CA PHE A 325 14.33 9.31 -5.85
C PHE A 325 13.23 9.23 -6.90
N LYS A 326 13.59 8.64 -8.05
CA LYS A 326 12.69 8.06 -9.03
C LYS A 326 12.73 6.54 -8.93
N ALA A 327 11.61 5.85 -9.14
CA ALA A 327 11.57 4.39 -9.03
C ALA A 327 12.46 3.74 -10.10
N SER A 328 12.50 4.30 -11.32
CA SER A 328 13.42 3.87 -12.38
C SER A 328 14.87 3.83 -11.92
N ASP A 329 15.33 4.89 -11.25
CA ASP A 329 16.73 5.07 -10.87
C ASP A 329 17.07 4.25 -9.62
N ALA A 330 16.19 4.28 -8.62
CA ALA A 330 16.41 3.59 -7.35
C ALA A 330 16.36 2.06 -7.50
N TYR A 331 15.55 1.56 -8.42
CA TYR A 331 15.26 0.13 -8.54
C TYR A 331 15.69 -0.45 -9.87
N GLY A 332 16.22 0.35 -10.81
CA GLY A 332 16.59 -0.10 -12.15
C GLY A 332 15.40 -0.67 -12.92
N LEU A 333 14.28 0.06 -12.91
CA LEU A 333 13.03 -0.32 -13.57
C LEU A 333 12.87 0.44 -14.90
N ASN A 334 12.39 -0.24 -15.94
CA ASN A 334 12.03 0.43 -17.20
C ASN A 334 10.55 0.84 -17.26
N SER A 335 9.71 0.22 -16.43
CA SER A 335 8.30 0.57 -16.25
C SER A 335 7.79 0.06 -14.91
N LEU A 336 6.58 0.45 -14.52
CA LEU A 336 5.87 -0.10 -13.36
C LEU A 336 4.94 -1.27 -13.74
N SER A 337 5.17 -1.92 -14.87
CA SER A 337 4.38 -3.08 -15.30
C SER A 337 4.54 -4.26 -14.34
N LEU A 338 3.57 -5.18 -14.34
CA LEU A 338 3.63 -6.40 -13.55
C LEU A 338 4.94 -7.17 -13.81
N THR A 339 5.34 -7.31 -15.07
CA THR A 339 6.55 -8.04 -15.45
C THR A 339 7.80 -7.42 -14.85
N GLU A 340 7.99 -6.11 -14.97
CA GLU A 340 9.16 -5.41 -14.43
C GLU A 340 9.19 -5.45 -12.89
N LEU A 341 8.05 -5.25 -12.23
CA LEU A 341 7.97 -5.31 -10.77
C LEU A 341 8.17 -6.73 -10.24
N SER A 342 7.64 -7.76 -10.91
CA SER A 342 7.92 -9.17 -10.57
C SER A 342 9.38 -9.55 -10.76
N ALA A 343 10.05 -8.99 -11.78
CA ALA A 343 11.49 -9.14 -11.95
C ALA A 343 12.28 -8.42 -10.84
N PHE A 344 11.85 -7.22 -10.43
CA PHE A 344 12.43 -6.53 -9.28
C PHE A 344 12.32 -7.35 -7.99
N VAL A 345 11.15 -7.90 -7.68
CA VAL A 345 10.96 -8.73 -6.47
C VAL A 345 11.95 -9.90 -6.45
N ARG A 346 12.09 -10.62 -7.58
CA ARG A 346 13.05 -11.73 -7.72
C ARG A 346 14.51 -11.28 -7.55
N ARG A 347 14.88 -10.09 -8.05
CA ARG A 347 16.21 -9.52 -7.81
C ARG A 347 16.42 -9.16 -6.33
N ALA A 348 15.42 -8.56 -5.69
CA ALA A 348 15.49 -8.18 -4.28
C ALA A 348 15.65 -9.41 -3.37
N GLU A 349 14.99 -10.54 -3.67
CA GLU A 349 15.14 -11.81 -2.94
C GLU A 349 16.59 -12.33 -2.92
N GLN A 350 17.42 -11.92 -3.89
CA GLN A 350 18.82 -12.32 -4.03
C GLN A 350 19.82 -11.21 -3.70
N ASN A 351 19.35 -9.99 -3.37
CA ASN A 351 20.18 -8.82 -3.19
C ASN A 351 19.76 -8.03 -1.94
N VAL A 352 20.48 -8.27 -0.83
CA VAL A 352 20.22 -7.62 0.46
C VAL A 352 20.31 -6.10 0.36
N SER A 353 21.28 -5.55 -0.39
CA SER A 353 21.40 -4.10 -0.54
C SER A 353 20.17 -3.48 -1.21
N LEU A 354 19.58 -4.16 -2.21
CA LEU A 354 18.35 -3.69 -2.85
C LEU A 354 17.15 -3.71 -1.89
N VAL A 355 17.10 -4.69 -0.98
CA VAL A 355 16.09 -4.74 0.09
C VAL A 355 16.26 -3.58 1.06
N GLU A 356 17.50 -3.30 1.47
CA GLU A 356 17.82 -2.18 2.37
C GLU A 356 17.50 -0.82 1.73
N ASP A 357 17.81 -0.65 0.45
CA ASP A 357 17.50 0.57 -0.31
C ASP A 357 15.98 0.77 -0.45
N TYR A 358 15.23 -0.31 -0.76
CA TYR A 358 13.77 -0.25 -0.79
C TYR A 358 13.18 0.07 0.59
N TYR A 359 13.70 -0.52 1.67
CA TYR A 359 13.30 -0.19 3.04
C TYR A 359 13.55 1.28 3.38
N TRP A 360 14.71 1.81 3.00
CA TRP A 360 15.05 3.19 3.26
C TRP A 360 14.13 4.15 2.50
N ASN A 361 13.84 3.83 1.24
CA ASN A 361 12.93 4.60 0.41
C ASN A 361 11.48 4.52 0.89
N MET A 362 10.98 3.35 1.36
CA MET A 362 9.59 3.22 1.82
C MET A 362 9.26 4.15 2.99
N LYS A 363 10.26 4.49 3.82
CA LYS A 363 10.13 5.44 4.94
C LYS A 363 10.47 6.88 4.58
N ALA A 364 10.43 7.21 3.28
CA ALA A 364 10.82 8.51 2.74
C ALA A 364 12.22 8.95 3.21
N ARG A 365 13.12 7.98 3.40
CA ARG A 365 14.49 8.17 3.94
C ARG A 365 14.53 8.90 5.27
N SER A 366 13.55 8.62 6.13
CA SER A 366 13.49 9.23 7.45
C SER A 366 14.60 8.72 8.36
N PRO A 367 15.33 9.60 9.07
CA PRO A 367 16.32 9.19 10.06
C PRO A 367 15.73 8.33 11.20
N ASN A 368 14.39 8.31 11.39
CA ASN A 368 13.75 7.49 12.42
C ASN A 368 13.50 6.04 12.00
N ALA A 369 13.63 5.69 10.72
CA ALA A 369 13.38 4.33 10.25
C ALA A 369 14.39 3.30 10.78
N GLY A 370 15.52 3.74 11.36
CA GLY A 370 16.62 2.85 11.73
C GLY A 370 17.25 2.15 10.52
N ALA A 371 18.37 1.45 10.74
CA ALA A 371 19.01 0.69 9.67
C ALA A 371 18.40 -0.72 9.55
N CYS A 372 18.06 -1.13 8.34
CA CYS A 372 17.54 -2.47 8.05
C CYS A 372 18.70 -3.48 7.95
N LYS A 373 19.21 -3.97 9.08
CA LYS A 373 20.42 -4.83 9.09
C LYS A 373 20.19 -6.25 9.57
N ASP A 374 19.07 -6.51 10.21
CA ASP A 374 18.74 -7.84 10.71
C ASP A 374 17.81 -8.61 9.76
N THR A 375 17.78 -9.93 9.95
CA THR A 375 16.97 -10.85 9.15
C THR A 375 15.47 -10.60 9.30
N VAL A 376 15.04 -9.98 10.40
CA VAL A 376 13.64 -9.63 10.63
C VAL A 376 13.22 -8.50 9.70
N CYS A 377 14.04 -7.44 9.60
CA CYS A 377 13.79 -6.32 8.72
C CYS A 377 13.85 -6.74 7.25
N HIS A 378 14.85 -7.54 6.86
CA HIS A 378 14.95 -8.05 5.49
C HIS A 378 13.74 -8.91 5.12
N ALA A 379 13.33 -9.85 5.99
CA ALA A 379 12.16 -10.69 5.74
C ALA A 379 10.87 -9.87 5.65
N LYS A 380 10.63 -8.92 6.58
CA LYS A 380 9.46 -8.05 6.54
C LYS A 380 9.40 -7.22 5.26
N THR A 381 10.53 -6.65 4.85
CA THR A 381 10.63 -5.84 3.64
C THR A 381 10.38 -6.66 2.37
N LEU A 382 10.97 -7.84 2.28
CA LEU A 382 10.76 -8.73 1.13
C LEU A 382 9.32 -9.25 1.05
N CYS A 383 8.76 -9.66 2.18
CA CYS A 383 7.38 -10.14 2.22
C CYS A 383 6.38 -8.99 2.01
N SER A 384 6.69 -7.76 2.38
CA SER A 384 5.79 -6.63 2.11
C SER A 384 5.71 -6.28 0.63
N LEU A 385 6.72 -6.57 -0.20
CA LEU A 385 6.62 -6.37 -1.66
C LEU A 385 5.51 -7.20 -2.32
N LYS A 386 4.97 -8.21 -1.63
CA LYS A 386 4.01 -9.17 -2.16
C LYS A 386 2.58 -8.83 -1.70
N TRP A 387 1.60 -9.04 -2.58
CA TRP A 387 0.19 -8.78 -2.31
C TRP A 387 -0.53 -9.99 -1.71
N TRP A 388 -0.48 -10.08 -0.38
CA TRP A 388 -1.13 -11.14 0.40
C TRP A 388 -2.63 -10.92 0.60
N THR A 389 -3.32 -11.98 1.03
CA THR A 389 -4.75 -11.97 1.36
C THR A 389 -4.97 -12.18 2.86
N THR A 390 -4.12 -12.97 3.51
CA THR A 390 -4.23 -13.30 4.93
C THR A 390 -2.93 -13.02 5.69
N LYS A 391 -3.04 -12.76 6.99
CA LYS A 391 -1.89 -12.70 7.90
C LYS A 391 -1.09 -13.99 7.89
N GLY A 392 -1.76 -15.15 7.80
CA GLY A 392 -1.10 -16.46 7.77
C GLY A 392 -0.14 -16.61 6.59
N GLU A 393 -0.55 -16.20 5.40
CA GLU A 393 0.31 -16.21 4.19
C GLU A 393 1.54 -15.31 4.37
N TYR A 394 1.34 -14.10 4.89
CA TYR A 394 2.43 -13.17 5.17
C TYR A 394 3.42 -13.73 6.20
N LEU A 395 2.93 -14.29 7.31
CA LEU A 395 3.77 -14.91 8.33
C LEU A 395 4.54 -16.12 7.79
N ALA A 396 3.91 -16.95 6.95
CA ALA A 396 4.59 -18.08 6.30
C ALA A 396 5.75 -17.60 5.40
N CYS A 397 5.59 -16.47 4.70
CA CYS A 397 6.68 -15.85 3.97
C CYS A 397 7.83 -15.42 4.89
N LEU A 398 7.52 -14.77 6.02
CA LEU A 398 8.55 -14.35 6.99
C LEU A 398 9.35 -15.54 7.51
N ASP A 399 8.66 -16.62 7.89
CA ASP A 399 9.30 -17.82 8.42
C ASP A 399 10.17 -18.50 7.37
N THR A 400 9.69 -18.58 6.12
CA THR A 400 10.47 -19.15 5.00
C THR A 400 11.77 -18.37 4.79
N ILE A 401 11.70 -17.04 4.67
CA ILE A 401 12.90 -16.21 4.43
C ILE A 401 13.88 -16.33 5.61
N ARG A 402 13.38 -16.30 6.85
CA ARG A 402 14.22 -16.44 8.04
C ARG A 402 14.95 -17.78 8.09
N LEU A 403 14.27 -18.87 7.75
CA LEU A 403 14.87 -20.20 7.67
C LEU A 403 15.94 -20.26 6.58
N THR A 404 15.64 -19.77 5.37
CA THR A 404 16.61 -19.73 4.26
C THR A 404 17.87 -18.93 4.62
N MET A 405 17.71 -17.75 5.23
CA MET A 405 18.86 -16.93 5.65
C MET A 405 19.66 -17.60 6.77
N ALA A 406 19.02 -18.29 7.71
CA ALA A 406 19.72 -19.05 8.75
C ALA A 406 20.53 -20.22 8.16
N SER A 407 19.98 -20.95 7.18
CA SER A 407 20.69 -22.04 6.49
C SER A 407 21.93 -21.56 5.74
N HIS A 408 21.88 -20.38 5.09
CA HIS A 408 23.05 -19.82 4.42
C HIS A 408 24.19 -19.43 5.37
N VAL A 409 23.89 -19.02 6.60
CA VAL A 409 24.92 -18.74 7.62
C VAL A 409 25.64 -20.03 8.03
N VAL A 410 24.92 -21.14 8.17
CA VAL A 410 25.51 -22.44 8.52
C VAL A 410 26.40 -22.98 7.39
N ASP A 411 25.99 -22.79 6.13
CA ASP A 411 26.75 -23.27 4.97
C ASP A 411 28.02 -22.44 4.71
N TYR A 412 27.98 -21.14 5.00
CA TYR A 412 29.15 -20.25 4.93
C TYR A 412 30.21 -20.59 6.00
N ASP A 413 29.81 -21.03 7.20
CA ASP A 413 30.73 -21.43 8.26
C ASP A 413 31.41 -22.78 7.95
N ASN A 414 30.65 -23.71 7.36
CA ASN A 414 31.19 -25.00 6.88
C ASN A 414 32.15 -24.85 5.70
N THR A 415 31.91 -23.91 4.78
CA THR A 415 32.80 -23.65 3.64
C THR A 415 34.08 -22.91 4.05
N LYS A 416 34.05 -22.05 5.08
CA LYS A 416 35.27 -21.47 5.68
C LYS A 416 36.15 -22.50 6.38
N MET A 417 35.59 -23.57 6.94
CA MET A 417 36.37 -24.69 7.50
C MET A 417 37.04 -25.58 6.44
N SER A 418 36.65 -25.49 5.16
CA SER A 418 37.22 -26.31 4.06
C SER A 418 38.37 -25.63 3.30
N GLY A 419 38.72 -24.38 3.62
CA GLY A 419 39.69 -23.55 2.89
C GLY A 419 41.09 -23.47 3.51
N SER A 420 41.73 -24.61 3.82
CA SER A 420 43.19 -24.69 4.06
C SER A 420 43.67 -26.13 3.92
N ALA A 421 43.97 -26.56 2.70
CA ALA A 421 44.70 -27.79 2.45
C ALA A 421 46.21 -27.48 2.43
N ALA A 422 46.86 -27.65 3.59
CA ALA A 422 48.31 -27.88 3.68
C ALA A 422 48.53 -29.25 4.35
N VAL A 423 49.24 -30.11 3.63
CA VAL A 423 49.52 -31.53 3.94
C VAL A 423 50.30 -31.68 5.25
N ILE A 424 49.69 -32.23 6.30
CA ILE A 424 50.37 -32.94 7.40
C ILE A 424 49.54 -34.18 7.81
N ALA A 425 50.26 -35.26 8.12
CA ALA A 425 49.87 -36.65 8.29
C ALA A 425 48.67 -36.99 9.20
N GLU A 426 48.12 -38.17 8.94
CA GLU A 426 47.04 -38.86 9.66
C GLU A 426 47.23 -38.90 11.19
N ALA A 427 46.17 -38.49 11.90
CA ALA A 427 45.91 -38.88 13.28
C ALA A 427 44.43 -39.27 13.40
N PRO A 428 44.07 -40.32 14.17
CA PRO A 428 42.72 -40.88 14.16
C PRO A 428 41.71 -39.93 14.83
N LEU A 429 40.55 -39.76 14.17
CA LEU A 429 39.42 -39.00 14.67
C LEU A 429 38.80 -39.69 15.89
N ASN A 430 38.62 -38.91 16.96
CA ASN A 430 38.11 -39.34 18.25
C ASN A 430 36.56 -39.39 18.22
N ASP A 431 35.99 -40.56 18.53
CA ASP A 431 34.58 -40.99 18.46
C ASP A 431 33.63 -40.31 19.47
N SER A 432 34.04 -39.20 20.10
CA SER A 432 33.29 -38.61 21.23
C SER A 432 32.32 -37.47 20.86
N ARG A 433 32.53 -36.78 19.73
CA ARG A 433 31.66 -35.66 19.31
C ARG A 433 30.41 -36.09 18.52
N MET A 434 30.52 -37.15 17.73
CA MET A 434 29.39 -37.66 16.92
C MET A 434 28.33 -38.35 17.80
N ASN A 435 28.79 -39.03 18.86
CA ASN A 435 27.91 -39.62 19.87
C ASN A 435 27.13 -38.56 20.67
N GLY A 436 27.71 -37.38 20.93
CA GLY A 436 27.00 -36.28 21.63
C GLY A 436 25.84 -35.69 20.81
N VAL A 437 26.01 -35.57 19.49
CA VAL A 437 24.97 -35.03 18.59
C VAL A 437 23.85 -36.05 18.39
N LEU A 438 24.16 -37.33 18.16
CA LEU A 438 23.14 -38.38 18.05
C LEU A 438 22.35 -38.58 19.35
N MET A 439 22.99 -38.49 20.51
CA MET A 439 22.31 -38.57 21.81
C MET A 439 21.35 -37.39 22.03
N THR A 440 21.73 -36.19 21.59
CA THR A 440 20.89 -34.99 21.73
C THR A 440 19.66 -35.03 20.80
N ILE A 441 19.83 -35.50 19.56
CA ILE A 441 18.74 -35.71 18.59
C ILE A 441 17.81 -36.84 19.07
N GLY A 442 18.37 -37.94 19.59
CA GLY A 442 17.58 -39.04 20.16
C GLY A 442 16.76 -38.62 21.37
N ALA A 443 17.33 -37.81 22.27
CA ALA A 443 16.64 -37.30 23.45
C ALA A 443 15.50 -36.33 23.10
N THR A 444 15.68 -35.46 22.10
CA THR A 444 14.62 -34.55 21.64
C THR A 444 13.49 -35.28 20.92
N ALA A 445 13.81 -36.28 20.09
CA ALA A 445 12.79 -37.12 19.44
C ALA A 445 11.97 -37.91 20.47
N LEU A 446 12.62 -38.48 21.49
CA LEU A 446 11.94 -39.21 22.56
C LEU A 446 11.06 -38.29 23.42
N ALA A 447 11.54 -37.10 23.78
CA ALA A 447 10.76 -36.11 24.53
C ALA A 447 9.52 -35.65 23.77
N THR A 448 9.64 -35.46 22.45
CA THR A 448 8.52 -35.07 21.58
C THR A 448 7.48 -36.19 21.47
N ALA A 449 7.92 -37.44 21.32
CA ALA A 449 7.03 -38.59 21.30
C ALA A 449 6.27 -38.77 22.64
N VAL A 450 6.96 -38.62 23.77
CA VAL A 450 6.35 -38.67 25.10
C VAL A 450 5.33 -37.55 25.29
N ALA A 451 5.65 -36.31 24.86
CA ALA A 451 4.72 -35.19 24.92
C ALA A 451 3.44 -35.43 24.11
N VAL A 452 3.57 -35.96 22.88
CA VAL A 452 2.42 -36.31 22.03
C VAL A 452 1.55 -37.39 22.68
N VAL A 453 2.17 -38.42 23.28
CA VAL A 453 1.45 -39.47 23.99
C VAL A 453 0.74 -38.92 25.23
N CYS A 454 1.39 -38.04 26.01
CA CYS A 454 0.77 -37.38 27.17
C CYS A 454 -0.43 -36.51 26.77
N VAL A 455 -0.32 -35.75 25.69
CA VAL A 455 -1.43 -34.95 25.14
C VAL A 455 -2.57 -35.86 24.67
N ALA A 456 -2.26 -36.93 23.93
CA ALA A 456 -3.27 -37.87 23.46
C ALA A 456 -4.01 -38.56 24.62
N LEU A 457 -3.29 -38.99 25.66
CA LEU A 457 -3.87 -39.60 26.86
C LEU A 457 -4.71 -38.60 27.66
N THR A 458 -4.28 -37.33 27.73
CA THR A 458 -5.02 -36.27 28.42
C THR A 458 -6.30 -35.94 27.66
N VAL A 459 -6.25 -35.79 26.34
CA VAL A 459 -7.44 -35.60 25.49
C VAL A 459 -8.39 -36.80 25.61
N TYR A 460 -7.87 -38.03 25.63
CA TYR A 460 -8.68 -39.23 25.83
C TYR A 460 -9.35 -39.27 27.20
N ALA A 461 -8.63 -38.93 28.28
CA ALA A 461 -9.17 -38.86 29.62
C ALA A 461 -10.25 -37.77 29.73
N LEU A 462 -10.00 -36.57 29.21
CA LEU A 462 -10.95 -35.46 29.20
C LEU A 462 -12.23 -35.77 28.39
N ARG A 463 -12.11 -36.55 27.31
CA ARG A 463 -13.25 -37.08 26.56
C ARG A 463 -14.05 -38.10 27.37
N ARG A 464 -13.37 -39.05 28.03
CA ARG A 464 -14.02 -40.08 28.86
C ARG A 464 -14.74 -39.48 30.08
N SER A 465 -14.20 -38.39 30.63
CA SER A 465 -14.79 -37.63 31.74
C SER A 465 -15.93 -36.69 31.30
N GLY A 466 -16.27 -36.65 30.00
CA GLY A 466 -17.37 -35.84 29.47
C GLY A 466 -17.11 -34.32 29.44
N ILE A 467 -15.88 -33.89 29.68
CA ILE A 467 -15.47 -32.47 29.69
C ILE A 467 -15.34 -31.93 28.26
N LEU A 468 -14.86 -32.76 27.32
CA LEU A 468 -14.82 -32.44 25.89
C LEU A 468 -16.03 -33.08 25.17
N LYS A 469 -17.01 -32.27 24.75
CA LYS A 469 -18.14 -32.69 23.88
C LYS A 469 -17.88 -32.29 22.42
N TYR A 470 -18.31 -33.14 21.48
CA TYR A 470 -18.22 -32.89 20.04
C TYR A 470 -19.07 -31.67 19.63
N SER A 471 -18.50 -30.73 18.89
CA SER A 471 -19.25 -29.77 18.07
C SER A 471 -19.22 -30.25 16.63
N THR A 472 -20.19 -31.08 16.25
CA THR A 472 -20.54 -31.30 14.84
C THR A 472 -21.76 -30.44 14.52
N THR A 473 -21.54 -29.33 13.84
CA THR A 473 -22.60 -28.59 13.16
C THR A 473 -22.00 -27.96 11.90
N TYR A 474 -21.93 -28.76 10.85
CA TYR A 474 -22.01 -28.26 9.47
C TYR A 474 -23.39 -28.70 8.99
N GLU A 475 -24.38 -27.82 9.11
CA GLU A 475 -25.63 -27.97 8.37
C GLU A 475 -25.43 -27.40 6.96
N SER A 476 -25.71 -28.26 5.98
CA SER A 476 -25.81 -27.96 4.56
C SER A 476 -26.96 -26.98 4.30
N VAL A 477 -26.67 -25.82 3.73
CA VAL A 477 -27.69 -24.96 3.12
C VAL A 477 -27.97 -25.47 1.71
N THR A 478 -29.14 -26.09 1.56
CA THR A 478 -29.75 -26.41 0.26
C THR A 478 -30.24 -25.15 -0.45
N THR A 479 -30.02 -25.15 -1.76
CA THR A 479 -30.54 -24.20 -2.75
C THR A 479 -32.07 -24.16 -2.79
N SER A 480 -32.63 -22.95 -2.68
CA SER A 480 -33.87 -22.51 -3.34
C SER A 480 -33.85 -21.01 -3.50
#